data_AF-A0A7V3HC16-F1
#
_entry.id   AF-A0A7V3HC16-F1
#
_cell.length_a   1.000
_cell.length_b   1.000
_cell.length_c   1.000
_cell.angle_alpha   90.00
_cell.angle_beta   90.00
_cell.angle_gamma   90.00
#
_symmetry.space_group_name_H-M   'P 1'
#
loop_
_entity.id
_entity.type
_entity.pdbx_description
1 polymer ?
#
loop_
_entity_poly.entity_id
_entity_poly.type
_entity_poly.pdbx_seq_one_letter_code
_entity_poly.pdbx_strand_id
1 'polypeptide(L)'
;MSLFKFMENYIDVGSLEFFLENEGYLRKIGFSGYLFGYFTLFLAFKVMKIIPGDFISFFFFFSILLIYNYVFSAIINLFMDMIGYRKSASNLFYYFGISDFIWILSLPLAFISEIFSGGRNFFFSLLILFSFLFKLKIIKMLYKIRYKMALITFTIPYILLSFLFFAGGIYLIYWIISFII
;
A
#
# COMPACT_ATOMS: atom_id res chain seq x y z
N MET A 1 1.94 25.51 -12.05
CA MET A 1 0.81 24.57 -11.84
C MET A 1 1.23 23.63 -10.71
N SER A 2 0.65 23.70 -9.51
CA SER A 2 1.10 22.82 -8.42
C SER A 2 0.75 21.37 -8.75
N LEU A 3 1.64 20.43 -8.42
CA LEU A 3 1.46 18.98 -8.62
C LEU A 3 0.10 18.49 -8.06
N PHE A 4 -0.42 19.18 -7.04
CA PHE A 4 -1.76 19.02 -6.46
C PHE A 4 -2.92 19.28 -7.44
N LYS A 5 -2.86 20.33 -8.28
CA LYS A 5 -3.89 20.60 -9.30
C LYS A 5 -3.85 19.57 -10.43
N PHE A 6 -2.68 19.03 -10.75
CA PHE A 6 -2.54 17.98 -11.75
C PHE A 6 -3.18 16.66 -11.27
N MET A 7 -2.98 16.28 -10.00
CA MET A 7 -3.60 15.09 -9.40
C MET A 7 -5.13 15.16 -9.27
N GLU A 8 -5.69 16.37 -9.20
CA GLU A 8 -7.14 16.57 -9.12
C GLU A 8 -7.84 16.21 -10.43
N ASN A 9 -7.20 16.46 -11.58
CA ASN A 9 -7.80 16.28 -12.91
C ASN A 9 -7.64 14.89 -13.55
N TYR A 10 -6.70 14.04 -13.10
CA TYR A 10 -6.29 12.86 -13.88
C TYR A 10 -6.93 11.52 -13.50
N ILE A 11 -7.78 11.46 -12.47
CA ILE A 11 -8.50 10.21 -12.12
C ILE A 11 -9.96 10.55 -11.94
N ASP A 12 -10.76 10.01 -12.86
CA ASP A 12 -12.20 10.23 -13.02
C ASP A 12 -12.97 9.70 -11.80
N VAL A 13 -13.57 10.64 -11.06
CA VAL A 13 -14.29 10.37 -9.81
C VAL A 13 -15.47 9.42 -10.07
N GLY A 14 -16.07 9.46 -11.26
CA GLY A 14 -17.21 8.60 -11.62
C GLY A 14 -16.90 7.11 -11.60
N SER A 15 -15.67 6.72 -11.96
CA SER A 15 -15.24 5.31 -11.94
C SER A 15 -15.15 4.75 -10.51
N LEU A 16 -14.80 5.58 -9.53
CA LEU A 16 -14.67 5.18 -8.13
C LEU A 16 -16.01 5.20 -7.38
N GLU A 17 -16.93 6.08 -7.80
CA GLU A 17 -18.32 6.09 -7.32
C GLU A 17 -19.09 4.84 -7.75
N PHE A 18 -18.87 4.34 -8.96
CA PHE A 18 -19.42 3.05 -9.41
C PHE A 18 -19.05 1.89 -8.47
N PHE A 19 -17.82 1.87 -7.95
CA PHE A 19 -17.39 0.85 -6.98
C PHE A 19 -18.02 1.01 -5.60
N LEU A 20 -18.46 2.23 -5.22
CA LEU A 20 -19.17 2.46 -3.95
C LEU A 20 -20.57 1.84 -3.97
N GLU A 21 -21.20 1.79 -5.14
CA GLU A 21 -22.56 1.24 -5.29
C GLU A 21 -22.58 -0.30 -5.35
N ASN A 22 -21.45 -0.94 -5.68
CA ASN A 22 -21.39 -2.38 -5.93
C ASN A 22 -20.31 -3.08 -5.07
N GLU A 23 -20.60 -3.26 -3.77
CA GLU A 23 -19.65 -3.80 -2.79
C GLU A 23 -19.02 -5.14 -3.20
N GLY A 24 -19.79 -6.04 -3.82
CA GLY A 24 -19.29 -7.35 -4.24
C GLY A 24 -18.18 -7.25 -5.31
N TYR A 25 -18.29 -6.25 -6.19
CA TYR A 25 -17.30 -6.00 -7.24
C TYR A 25 -16.05 -5.33 -6.67
N LEU A 26 -16.23 -4.37 -5.75
CA LEU A 26 -15.13 -3.74 -5.01
C LEU A 26 -14.26 -4.77 -4.27
N ARG A 27 -14.88 -5.74 -3.58
CA ARG A 27 -14.16 -6.79 -2.85
C ARG A 27 -13.28 -7.63 -3.76
N LYS A 28 -13.83 -8.07 -4.89
CA LYS A 28 -13.10 -8.89 -5.88
C LYS A 28 -11.93 -8.13 -6.49
N ILE A 29 -12.15 -6.88 -6.88
CA ILE A 29 -11.11 -6.06 -7.54
C ILE A 29 -10.05 -5.58 -6.56
N GLY A 30 -10.44 -5.19 -5.35
CA GLY A 30 -9.48 -4.86 -4.31
C GLY A 30 -8.56 -6.04 -3.99
N PHE A 31 -9.14 -7.24 -3.83
CA PHE A 31 -8.36 -8.43 -3.55
C PHE A 31 -7.46 -8.84 -4.74
N SER A 32 -7.97 -8.75 -5.97
CA SER A 32 -7.15 -9.04 -7.15
C SER A 32 -6.02 -8.02 -7.32
N GLY A 33 -6.24 -6.75 -6.98
CA GLY A 33 -5.19 -5.73 -6.96
C GLY A 33 -4.06 -6.06 -5.99
N TYR A 34 -4.40 -6.50 -4.77
CA TYR A 34 -3.40 -7.02 -3.83
C TYR A 34 -2.65 -8.23 -4.40
N LEU A 35 -3.39 -9.23 -4.90
CA LEU A 35 -2.80 -10.48 -5.38
C LEU A 35 -1.84 -10.21 -6.55
N PHE A 36 -2.33 -9.57 -7.61
CA PHE A 36 -1.53 -9.31 -8.81
C PHE A 36 -0.40 -8.33 -8.53
N GLY A 37 -0.66 -7.24 -7.81
CA GLY A 37 0.35 -6.24 -7.47
C GLY A 37 1.51 -6.84 -6.68
N TYR A 38 1.23 -7.53 -5.57
CA TYR A 38 2.29 -8.15 -4.77
C TYR A 38 2.94 -9.34 -5.46
N PHE A 39 2.21 -10.10 -6.27
CA PHE A 39 2.80 -11.19 -7.05
C PHE A 39 3.81 -10.67 -8.08
N THR A 40 3.46 -9.61 -8.82
CA THR A 40 4.39 -8.98 -9.77
C THR A 40 5.58 -8.35 -9.06
N LEU A 41 5.39 -7.75 -7.89
CA LEU A 41 6.46 -7.21 -7.05
C LEU A 41 7.43 -8.32 -6.62
N PHE A 42 6.89 -9.46 -6.18
CA PHE A 42 7.67 -10.63 -5.81
C PHE A 42 8.49 -11.17 -6.99
N LEU A 43 7.89 -11.29 -8.17
CA LEU A 43 8.60 -11.69 -9.38
C LEU A 43 9.69 -10.67 -9.77
N ALA A 44 9.40 -9.37 -9.65
CA ALA A 44 10.39 -8.32 -9.88
C ALA A 44 11.60 -8.46 -8.96
N PHE A 45 11.38 -8.70 -7.67
CA PHE A 45 12.47 -8.95 -6.71
C PHE A 45 13.22 -10.26 -6.97
N LYS A 46 12.57 -11.29 -7.51
CA LYS A 46 13.24 -12.50 -7.98
C LYS A 46 14.15 -12.23 -9.18
N VAL A 47 13.67 -11.50 -10.18
CA VAL A 47 14.49 -11.11 -11.36
C VAL A 47 15.74 -10.34 -10.92
N MET A 48 15.58 -9.44 -9.95
CA MET A 48 16.67 -8.65 -9.37
C MET A 48 17.55 -9.41 -8.37
N LYS A 49 17.25 -10.69 -8.10
CA LYS A 49 17.95 -11.54 -7.12
C LYS A 49 18.02 -10.92 -5.70
N ILE A 50 17.03 -10.10 -5.32
CA ILE A 50 16.95 -9.46 -4.00
C ILE A 50 16.48 -10.46 -2.95
N ILE A 51 15.59 -11.38 -3.32
CA ILE A 51 14.97 -12.34 -2.41
C ILE A 51 15.30 -13.76 -2.88
N PRO A 52 15.90 -14.61 -2.03
CA PRO A 52 16.21 -16.01 -2.36
C PRO A 52 15.01 -16.96 -2.20
N GLY A 53 13.87 -16.49 -1.69
CA GLY A 53 12.74 -17.32 -1.26
C GLY A 53 11.91 -17.96 -2.38
N ASP A 54 11.26 -19.07 -2.04
CA ASP A 54 10.37 -19.83 -2.92
C ASP A 54 8.93 -19.29 -2.93
N PHE A 55 8.06 -19.89 -3.76
CA PHE A 55 6.64 -19.52 -3.82
C PHE A 55 5.91 -19.68 -2.48
N ILE A 56 6.38 -20.58 -1.60
CA ILE A 56 5.83 -20.72 -0.23
C ILE A 56 6.12 -19.45 0.58
N SER A 57 7.33 -18.89 0.46
CA SER A 57 7.68 -17.63 1.09
C SER A 57 6.80 -16.49 0.59
N PHE A 58 6.43 -16.48 -0.69
CA PHE A 58 5.48 -15.51 -1.23
C PHE A 58 4.14 -15.53 -0.50
N PHE A 59 3.51 -16.69 -0.31
CA PHE A 59 2.22 -16.75 0.38
C PHE A 59 2.31 -16.28 1.83
N PHE A 60 3.39 -16.61 2.53
CA PHE A 60 3.62 -16.13 3.89
C PHE A 60 3.75 -14.59 3.93
N PHE A 61 4.60 -14.02 3.07
CA PHE A 61 4.74 -12.56 2.97
C PHE A 61 3.43 -11.89 2.53
N PHE A 62 2.71 -12.48 1.59
CA PHE A 62 1.42 -11.98 1.12
C PHE A 62 0.38 -11.96 2.25
N SER A 63 0.30 -13.01 3.08
CA SER A 63 -0.57 -13.03 4.25
C SER A 63 -0.22 -11.93 5.26
N ILE A 64 1.08 -11.73 5.55
CA ILE A 64 1.54 -10.65 6.43
C ILE A 64 1.15 -9.28 5.84
N LEU A 65 1.37 -9.07 4.54
CA LEU A 65 1.03 -7.81 3.87
C LEU A 65 -0.49 -7.54 3.88
N LEU A 66 -1.33 -8.57 3.71
CA LEU A 66 -2.78 -8.42 3.82
C LEU A 66 -3.18 -8.03 5.24
N ILE A 67 -2.62 -8.69 6.27
CA ILE A 67 -2.89 -8.35 7.68
C ILE A 67 -2.45 -6.92 7.96
N TYR A 68 -1.24 -6.55 7.54
CA TYR A 68 -0.70 -5.20 7.71
C TYR A 68 -1.61 -4.16 7.08
N ASN A 69 -2.02 -4.35 5.82
CA ASN A 69 -2.91 -3.42 5.13
C ASN A 69 -4.29 -3.34 5.79
N TYR A 70 -4.84 -4.46 6.27
CA TYR A 70 -6.13 -4.46 6.96
C TYR A 70 -6.06 -3.71 8.29
N VAL A 71 -5.03 -3.97 9.11
CA VAL A 71 -4.77 -3.25 10.36
C VAL A 71 -4.58 -1.76 10.08
N PHE A 72 -3.83 -1.42 9.04
CA PHE A 72 -3.60 -0.04 8.65
C PHE A 72 -4.89 0.68 8.23
N SER A 73 -5.74 0.03 7.41
CA SER A 73 -7.06 0.55 7.06
C SER A 73 -7.97 0.70 8.28
N ALA A 74 -7.94 -0.24 9.23
CA ALA A 74 -8.71 -0.16 10.46
C ALA A 74 -8.26 1.03 11.34
N ILE A 75 -6.95 1.24 11.49
CA ILE A 75 -6.40 2.37 12.24
C ILE A 75 -6.81 3.70 11.58
N ILE A 76 -6.68 3.82 10.26
CA ILE A 76 -7.13 5.02 9.53
C ILE A 76 -8.61 5.26 9.77
N ASN A 77 -9.44 4.22 9.65
CA ASN A 77 -10.87 4.37 9.86
C ASN A 77 -11.19 4.80 11.29
N LEU A 78 -10.49 4.25 12.28
CA LEU A 78 -10.64 4.64 13.69
C LEU A 78 -10.25 6.11 13.92
N PHE A 79 -9.15 6.58 13.33
CA PHE A 79 -8.78 8.01 13.37
C PHE A 79 -9.86 8.89 12.72
N MET A 80 -10.43 8.47 11.60
CA MET A 80 -11.47 9.22 10.91
C MET A 80 -12.80 9.21 11.66
N ASP A 81 -13.16 8.09 12.28
CA ASP A 81 -14.34 7.93 13.13
C ASP A 81 -14.27 8.88 14.34
N MET A 82 -13.09 9.03 14.96
CA MET A 82 -12.85 9.98 16.07
C MET A 82 -13.08 11.44 15.67
N ILE A 83 -12.91 11.79 14.39
CA ILE A 83 -13.10 13.15 13.86
C ILE A 83 -14.51 13.31 13.26
N GLY A 84 -15.37 12.30 13.40
CA GLY A 84 -16.77 12.33 12.97
C GLY A 84 -17.04 11.81 11.55
N TYR A 85 -16.03 11.30 10.86
CA TYR A 85 -16.16 10.78 9.50
C TYR A 85 -16.36 9.26 9.49
N ARG A 86 -17.60 8.81 9.64
CA ARG A 86 -17.92 7.37 9.70
C ARG A 86 -17.96 6.70 8.33
N LYS A 87 -17.08 5.73 8.12
CA LYS A 87 -17.06 4.83 6.96
C LYS A 87 -16.67 3.42 7.40
N SER A 88 -16.64 2.50 6.43
CA SER A 88 -16.23 1.11 6.67
C SER A 88 -14.72 0.94 6.44
N ALA A 89 -14.03 0.40 7.46
CA ALA A 89 -12.63 0.00 7.36
C ALA A 89 -12.39 -1.06 6.27
N SER A 90 -13.34 -1.98 6.07
CA SER A 90 -13.22 -3.02 5.03
C SER A 90 -13.25 -2.41 3.63
N ASN A 91 -14.09 -1.40 3.38
CA ASN A 91 -14.14 -0.72 2.10
C ASN A 91 -12.80 -0.01 1.83
N LEU A 92 -12.26 0.69 2.82
CA LEU A 92 -10.94 1.33 2.70
C LEU A 92 -9.83 0.33 2.36
N PHE A 93 -9.84 -0.85 2.98
CA PHE A 93 -8.92 -1.95 2.67
C PHE A 93 -9.04 -2.36 1.19
N TYR A 94 -10.24 -2.61 0.68
CA TYR A 94 -10.39 -3.00 -0.72
C TYR A 94 -9.98 -1.87 -1.69
N TYR A 95 -10.26 -0.61 -1.37
CA TYR A 95 -9.77 0.51 -2.18
C TYR A 95 -8.24 0.61 -2.19
N PHE A 96 -7.57 0.35 -1.08
CA PHE A 96 -6.10 0.23 -1.07
C PHE A 96 -5.62 -0.93 -1.94
N GLY A 97 -6.35 -2.04 -1.97
CA GLY A 97 -6.10 -3.13 -2.92
C GLY A 97 -6.12 -2.66 -4.37
N ILE A 98 -7.09 -1.81 -4.75
CA ILE A 98 -7.12 -1.20 -6.10
C ILE A 98 -5.86 -0.37 -6.37
N SER A 99 -5.41 0.43 -5.39
CA SER A 99 -4.18 1.22 -5.57
C SER A 99 -2.93 0.36 -5.76
N ASP A 100 -2.95 -0.88 -5.27
CA ASP A 100 -1.81 -1.79 -5.36
C ASP A 100 -1.70 -2.44 -6.76
N PHE A 101 -2.66 -2.26 -7.67
CA PHE A 101 -2.49 -2.59 -9.10
C PHE A 101 -1.29 -1.89 -9.72
N ILE A 102 -0.90 -0.73 -9.20
CA ILE A 102 0.27 -0.01 -9.72
C ILE A 102 1.56 -0.84 -9.63
N TRP A 103 1.62 -1.78 -8.68
CA TRP A 103 2.75 -2.67 -8.54
C TRP A 103 2.90 -3.65 -9.69
N ILE A 104 1.91 -3.83 -10.57
CA ILE A 104 2.06 -4.61 -11.81
C ILE A 104 3.20 -4.06 -12.67
N LEU A 105 3.43 -2.75 -12.64
CA LEU A 105 4.51 -2.11 -13.37
C LEU A 105 5.91 -2.44 -12.80
N SER A 106 6.01 -3.03 -11.60
CA SER A 106 7.29 -3.39 -11.00
C SER A 106 8.07 -4.41 -11.82
N LEU A 107 7.41 -5.38 -12.44
CA LEU A 107 8.05 -6.42 -13.25
C LEU A 107 8.70 -5.87 -14.53
N PRO A 108 7.99 -5.13 -15.41
CA PRO A 108 8.62 -4.52 -16.58
C PRO A 108 9.70 -3.51 -16.18
N LEU A 109 9.49 -2.73 -15.11
CA LEU A 109 10.50 -1.79 -14.60
C LEU A 109 11.74 -2.50 -14.06
N ALA A 110 11.58 -3.70 -13.48
CA ALA A 110 12.71 -4.50 -13.04
C ALA A 110 13.57 -4.93 -14.23
N PHE A 111 12.97 -5.43 -15.30
CA PHE A 111 13.71 -5.76 -16.53
C PHE A 111 14.42 -4.55 -17.14
N ILE A 112 13.76 -3.39 -17.21
CA ILE A 112 14.39 -2.16 -17.72
C ILE A 112 15.58 -1.77 -16.86
N SER A 113 15.48 -1.92 -15.54
CA SER A 113 16.56 -1.51 -14.63
C SER A 113 17.78 -2.43 -14.64
N GLU A 114 17.65 -3.68 -15.09
CA GLU A 114 18.79 -4.57 -15.36
C GLU A 114 19.58 -4.10 -16.59
N ILE A 115 18.92 -3.43 -17.55
CA ILE A 115 19.53 -2.89 -18.77
C ILE A 115 20.18 -1.52 -18.51
N PHE A 116 19.52 -0.68 -17.71
CA PHE A 116 20.00 0.68 -17.39
C PHE A 116 20.60 0.75 -15.98
N SER A 117 21.93 0.69 -15.90
CA SER A 117 22.68 0.84 -14.64
C SER A 117 22.34 2.17 -13.95
N GLY A 118 21.57 2.09 -12.86
CA GLY A 118 21.14 3.25 -12.06
C GLY A 118 19.62 3.50 -12.06
N GLY A 119 18.87 2.91 -12.99
CA GLY A 119 17.41 3.10 -13.09
C GLY A 119 16.61 2.44 -11.98
N ARG A 120 17.13 1.38 -11.34
CA ARG A 120 16.40 0.58 -10.35
C ARG A 120 15.81 1.41 -9.22
N ASN A 121 16.65 2.13 -8.48
CA ASN A 121 16.21 2.89 -7.31
C ASN A 121 15.24 4.01 -7.72
N PHE A 122 15.47 4.63 -8.88
CA PHE A 122 14.62 5.68 -9.42
C PHE A 122 13.21 5.15 -9.76
N PHE A 123 13.11 4.06 -10.51
CA PHE A 123 11.81 3.48 -10.91
C PHE A 123 11.02 2.96 -9.72
N PHE A 124 11.66 2.27 -8.77
CA PHE A 124 10.98 1.81 -7.56
C PHE A 124 10.55 2.98 -6.67
N SER A 125 11.35 4.03 -6.55
CA SER A 125 10.96 5.25 -5.81
C SER A 125 9.74 5.93 -6.44
N LEU A 126 9.67 5.98 -7.78
CA LEU A 126 8.49 6.49 -8.49
C LEU A 126 7.25 5.62 -8.21
N LEU A 127 7.36 4.29 -8.27
CA LEU A 127 6.23 3.40 -7.97
C LEU A 127 5.73 3.58 -6.54
N ILE A 128 6.63 3.67 -5.55
CA ILE A 128 6.28 3.94 -4.16
C ILE A 128 5.54 5.28 -4.07
N LEU A 129 6.08 6.33 -4.71
CA LEU A 129 5.46 7.65 -4.70
C LEU A 129 4.06 7.61 -5.32
N PHE A 130 3.88 6.95 -6.48
CA PHE A 130 2.57 6.86 -7.10
C PHE A 130 1.58 6.04 -6.25
N SER A 131 2.00 4.91 -5.66
CA SER A 131 1.17 4.11 -4.76
C SER A 131 0.70 4.96 -3.55
N PHE A 132 1.63 5.71 -2.95
CA PHE A 132 1.34 6.63 -1.85
C PHE A 132 0.32 7.71 -2.25
N LEU A 133 0.55 8.37 -3.39
CA LEU A 133 -0.32 9.42 -3.91
C LEU A 133 -1.73 8.90 -4.24
N PHE A 134 -1.85 7.67 -4.78
CA PHE A 134 -3.14 7.03 -5.03
C PHE A 134 -3.90 6.76 -3.71
N LYS A 135 -3.22 6.22 -2.70
CA LYS A 135 -3.82 5.96 -1.37
C LYS A 135 -4.31 7.24 -0.71
N LEU A 136 -3.56 8.34 -0.83
CA LEU A 136 -4.00 9.66 -0.36
C LEU A 136 -5.27 10.15 -1.07
N LYS A 137 -5.35 9.98 -2.39
CA LYS A 137 -6.54 10.37 -3.16
C LYS A 137 -7.77 9.55 -2.77
N ILE A 138 -7.59 8.25 -2.58
CA ILE A 138 -8.65 7.35 -2.10
C ILE A 138 -9.21 7.83 -0.76
N ILE A 139 -8.35 8.14 0.22
CA ILE A 139 -8.78 8.64 1.53
C ILE A 139 -9.50 9.98 1.40
N LYS A 140 -8.94 10.92 0.62
CA LYS A 140 -9.57 12.22 0.36
C LYS A 140 -10.99 12.03 -0.17
N MET A 141 -11.17 11.14 -1.13
CA MET A 141 -12.45 10.91 -1.81
C MET A 141 -13.45 10.17 -0.92
N LEU A 142 -13.02 9.11 -0.24
CA LEU A 142 -13.88 8.31 0.66
C LEU A 142 -14.47 9.14 1.81
N TYR A 143 -13.64 9.98 2.43
CA TYR A 143 -14.03 10.77 3.58
C TYR A 143 -14.39 12.23 3.23
N LYS A 144 -14.29 12.63 1.96
CA LYS A 144 -14.55 14.00 1.47
C LYS A 144 -13.80 15.08 2.25
N ILE A 145 -12.53 14.83 2.56
CA ILE A 145 -11.68 15.73 3.35
C ILE A 145 -10.69 16.54 2.50
N ARG A 146 -10.02 17.52 3.11
CA ARG A 146 -8.93 18.28 2.47
C ARG A 146 -7.67 17.40 2.34
N TYR A 147 -6.87 17.62 1.28
CA TYR A 147 -5.63 16.86 1.04
C TYR A 147 -4.65 16.87 2.22
N LYS A 148 -4.46 18.02 2.89
CA LYS A 148 -3.57 18.11 4.06
C LYS A 148 -4.00 17.16 5.19
N MET A 149 -5.30 17.03 5.39
CA MET A 149 -5.86 16.14 6.41
C MET A 149 -5.70 14.68 6.00
N ALA A 150 -5.99 14.35 4.74
CA ALA A 150 -5.75 12.99 4.21
C ALA A 150 -4.28 12.58 4.36
N LEU A 151 -3.34 13.50 4.11
CA LEU A 151 -1.93 13.27 4.32
C LEU A 151 -1.62 12.97 5.78
N ILE A 152 -2.06 13.80 6.72
CA ILE A 152 -1.83 13.57 8.16
C ILE A 152 -2.43 12.23 8.60
N THR A 153 -3.69 11.95 8.24
CA THR A 153 -4.39 10.71 8.57
C THR A 153 -3.69 9.47 8.03
N PHE A 154 -3.07 9.54 6.84
CA PHE A 154 -2.31 8.41 6.30
C PHE A 154 -0.92 8.28 6.94
N THR A 155 -0.23 9.41 7.15
CA THR A 155 1.18 9.41 7.55
C THR A 155 1.35 9.06 9.03
N ILE A 156 0.44 9.50 9.91
CA ILE A 156 0.53 9.22 11.35
C ILE A 156 0.48 7.71 11.65
N PRO A 157 -0.52 6.94 11.18
CA PRO A 157 -0.54 5.49 11.35
C PRO A 157 0.68 4.81 10.74
N TYR A 158 1.21 5.33 9.64
CA TYR A 158 2.37 4.75 8.98
C TYR A 158 3.63 4.89 9.84
N ILE A 159 3.86 6.08 10.40
CA ILE A 159 4.96 6.34 11.33
C ILE A 159 4.79 5.49 12.60
N LEU A 160 3.57 5.44 13.15
CA LEU A 160 3.27 4.68 14.37
C LEU A 160 3.53 3.19 14.18
N LEU A 161 3.01 2.59 13.10
CA LEU A 161 3.25 1.17 12.81
C LEU A 161 4.74 0.91 12.55
N SER A 162 5.41 1.77 11.78
CA SER A 162 6.86 1.62 11.52
C SER A 162 7.67 1.64 12.82
N PHE A 163 7.31 2.53 13.75
CA PHE A 163 7.94 2.59 15.07
C PHE A 163 7.67 1.33 15.90
N LEU A 164 6.43 0.81 15.89
CA LEU A 164 6.08 -0.42 16.59
C LEU A 164 6.82 -1.64 16.02
N PHE A 165 6.92 -1.76 14.70
CA PHE A 165 7.70 -2.84 14.06
C PHE A 165 9.18 -2.74 14.40
N PHE A 166 9.73 -1.53 14.41
CA PHE A 166 11.13 -1.31 14.78
C PHE A 166 11.40 -1.69 16.26
N ALA A 167 10.58 -1.19 17.19
CA ALA A 167 10.69 -1.51 18.61
C ALA A 167 10.49 -3.02 18.88
N GLY A 168 9.50 -3.64 18.23
CA GLY A 168 9.26 -5.08 18.29
C GLY A 168 10.43 -5.90 17.74
N GLY A 169 11.06 -5.43 16.66
CA GLY A 169 12.28 -6.05 16.11
C GLY A 169 13.45 -6.02 17.09
N ILE A 170 13.71 -4.89 17.75
CA ILE A 170 14.74 -4.78 18.79
C ILE A 170 14.45 -5.74 19.94
N TYR A 171 13.20 -5.79 20.41
CA TYR A 171 12.80 -6.68 21.49
C TYR A 171 12.96 -8.16 21.13
N LEU A 172 12.60 -8.55 19.90
CA LEU A 172 12.81 -9.91 19.40
C LEU A 172 14.29 -10.30 19.34
N ILE A 173 15.16 -9.39 18.90
CA ILE A 173 16.62 -9.62 18.88
C ILE A 173 17.14 -9.83 20.31
N TYR A 174 16.75 -8.96 21.24
CA TYR A 174 17.10 -9.09 22.66
C TYR A 174 16.66 -10.46 23.20
N TRP A 175 15.41 -10.83 22.95
CA TRP A 175 14.85 -12.10 23.39
C TRP A 175 15.64 -13.30 22.83
N ILE A 176 15.93 -13.32 21.52
CA ILE A 176 16.73 -14.39 20.91
C ILE A 176 18.13 -14.48 21.53
N ILE A 177 18.79 -13.35 21.76
CA ILE A 177 20.12 -13.32 22.41
C ILE A 177 20.03 -13.88 23.83
N SER A 178 18.98 -13.55 24.59
CA SER A 178 18.75 -14.10 25.93
C SER A 178 18.45 -15.60 25.96
N PHE A 179 18.08 -16.24 24.84
CA PHE A 179 17.95 -17.71 24.76
C PHE A 179 19.27 -18.41 24.43
N ILE A 180 20.21 -17.68 23.82
CA ILE A 180 21.50 -18.23 23.39
C ILE A 180 22.54 -18.15 24.52
N ILE A 181 22.45 -17.11 25.36
CA ILE A 181 23.29 -16.89 26.55
C ILE A 181 22.65 -17.59 27.75
#